data_AF-A0A8C5MR07-F1
#
_entry.id   AF-A0A8C5MR07-F1
#
_cell.length_a   1.000
_cell.length_b   1.000
_cell.length_c   1.000
_cell.angle_alpha   90.00
_cell.angle_beta   90.00
_cell.angle_gamma   90.00
#
_symmetry.space_group_name_H-M   'P 1'
#
loop_
_entity.id
_entity.type
_entity.pdbx_description
1 polymer ?
#
loop_
_entity_poly.entity_id
_entity_poly.type
_entity_poly.pdbx_seq_one_letter_code
_entity_poly.pdbx_strand_id
1 'polypeptide(L)'
;MCTGKCAKCIGVSLYPLVVVSIIANLFLIFPGLDLEPLKNVSEQVTPEVLYLGGIIGGGLLVLFPAIHIQATGKEGCCNNRCGMFLSILFALIGVLGSVYCFVLSIVAIVRGPTCGFKEKPLDANLTWGRPFYTNLTDLDDKNYLFNKEMWETCETPKDIVVYNISLFAILLVASGTELVLCTVQVVNGLFGCICGTCRGKK
;
A
#
# COMPACT_ATOMS: atom_id res chain seq x y z
N MET A 1 -29.89 12.46 -6.04
CA MET A 1 -29.98 11.17 -5.31
C MET A 1 -29.00 10.11 -5.87
N CYS A 2 -27.76 10.49 -6.23
CA CYS A 2 -26.77 9.56 -6.83
C CYS A 2 -25.57 9.22 -5.92
N THR A 3 -25.40 9.91 -4.79
CA THR A 3 -24.25 9.74 -3.88
C THR A 3 -24.31 8.47 -3.05
N GLY A 4 -25.49 8.04 -2.58
CA GLY A 4 -25.62 6.86 -1.71
C GLY A 4 -25.27 5.52 -2.38
N LYS A 5 -25.74 5.30 -3.62
CA LYS A 5 -25.42 4.07 -4.39
C LYS A 5 -23.96 4.01 -4.81
N CYS A 6 -23.38 5.15 -5.21
CA CYS A 6 -21.97 5.27 -5.55
C CYS A 6 -21.07 5.02 -4.31
N ALA A 7 -21.39 5.63 -3.17
CA ALA A 7 -20.69 5.38 -1.91
C ALA A 7 -20.74 3.91 -1.49
N LYS A 8 -21.89 3.24 -1.64
CA LYS A 8 -22.00 1.79 -1.35
C LYS A 8 -21.08 0.95 -2.22
N CYS A 9 -20.98 1.25 -3.53
CA CYS A 9 -20.06 0.56 -4.43
C CYS A 9 -18.60 0.79 -4.01
N ILE A 10 -18.22 2.04 -3.73
CA ILE A 10 -16.88 2.42 -3.28
C ILE A 10 -16.50 1.66 -2.00
N GLY A 11 -17.38 1.67 -0.99
CA GLY A 11 -17.13 0.97 0.27
C GLY A 11 -16.93 -0.53 0.09
N VAL A 12 -17.73 -1.18 -0.77
CA VAL A 12 -17.59 -2.62 -1.06
C VAL A 12 -16.30 -2.93 -1.82
N SER A 13 -15.90 -2.06 -2.76
CA SER A 13 -14.66 -2.23 -3.54
C SER A 13 -13.38 -2.06 -2.71
N LEU A 14 -13.42 -1.35 -1.58
CA LEU A 14 -12.25 -1.18 -0.71
C LEU A 14 -11.88 -2.44 0.09
N TYR A 15 -12.84 -3.30 0.42
CA TYR A 15 -12.56 -4.54 1.17
C TYR A 15 -11.54 -5.47 0.50
N PRO A 16 -11.68 -5.85 -0.79
CA PRO A 16 -10.68 -6.70 -1.43
C PRO A 16 -9.31 -6.03 -1.50
N LEU A 17 -9.25 -4.71 -1.67
CA LEU A 17 -7.98 -3.96 -1.70
C LEU A 17 -7.28 -4.02 -0.34
N VAL A 18 -8.01 -3.77 0.76
CA VAL A 18 -7.51 -3.92 2.14
C VAL A 18 -6.94 -5.31 2.39
N VAL A 19 -7.67 -6.36 1.97
CA VAL A 19 -7.24 -7.76 2.16
C VAL A 19 -5.96 -8.04 1.37
N VAL A 20 -5.90 -7.61 0.10
CA VAL A 20 -4.70 -7.75 -0.74
C VAL A 20 -3.51 -7.00 -0.12
N SER A 21 -3.72 -5.77 0.36
CA SER A 21 -2.70 -4.95 1.01
C SER A 21 -2.10 -5.62 2.25
N ILE A 22 -2.95 -6.21 3.09
CA ILE A 22 -2.49 -6.94 4.29
C ILE A 22 -1.73 -8.21 3.89
N ILE A 23 -2.30 -9.02 2.99
CA ILE A 23 -1.70 -10.30 2.59
C ILE A 23 -0.35 -10.09 1.89
N ALA A 24 -0.26 -9.11 0.97
CA ALA A 24 0.99 -8.82 0.28
C ALA A 24 2.10 -8.36 1.24
N ASN A 25 1.76 -7.54 2.25
CA ASN A 25 2.73 -7.12 3.26
C ASN A 25 3.11 -8.27 4.21
N LEU A 26 2.19 -9.19 4.53
CA LEU A 26 2.54 -10.40 5.30
C LEU A 26 3.54 -11.27 4.53
N PHE A 27 3.33 -11.48 3.24
CA PHE A 27 4.30 -12.18 2.41
C PHE A 27 5.65 -11.45 2.35
N LEU A 28 5.68 -10.13 2.26
CA LEU A 28 6.92 -9.36 2.31
C LEU A 28 7.72 -9.56 3.62
N ILE A 29 7.04 -9.76 4.76
CA ILE A 29 7.69 -10.04 6.05
C ILE A 29 8.28 -11.46 6.09
N PHE A 30 7.64 -12.41 5.39
CA PHE A 30 8.01 -13.83 5.36
C PHE A 30 8.35 -14.27 3.93
N PRO A 31 9.50 -13.83 3.36
CA PRO A 31 9.92 -14.27 2.05
C PRO A 31 10.09 -15.79 2.03
N GLY A 32 9.32 -16.48 1.18
CA GLY A 32 9.35 -17.94 1.06
C GLY A 32 8.72 -18.74 2.21
N LEU A 33 8.06 -18.08 3.18
CA LEU A 33 7.63 -18.68 4.47
C LEU A 33 8.79 -19.21 5.34
N ASP A 34 10.02 -18.86 5.00
CA ASP A 34 11.18 -19.23 5.78
C ASP A 34 11.37 -18.27 6.94
N LEU A 35 11.57 -18.82 8.14
CA LEU A 35 11.80 -18.05 9.37
C LEU A 35 13.27 -17.68 9.57
N GLU A 36 14.16 -18.10 8.67
CA GLU A 36 15.60 -17.86 8.76
C GLU A 36 15.98 -16.36 8.70
N PRO A 37 15.38 -15.54 7.82
CA PRO A 37 15.67 -14.09 7.78
C PRO A 37 15.27 -13.35 9.05
N LEU A 38 14.33 -13.91 9.85
CA LEU A 38 13.89 -13.35 11.12
C LEU A 38 14.86 -13.63 12.28
N LYS A 39 15.87 -14.49 12.08
CA LYS A 39 16.91 -14.71 13.10
C LYS A 39 17.90 -13.54 13.15
N ASN A 40 18.12 -12.85 12.01
CA ASN A 40 19.02 -11.69 11.89
C ASN A 40 18.30 -10.49 11.24
N VAL A 41 17.22 -10.03 11.87
CA VAL A 41 16.35 -8.94 11.37
C VAL A 41 17.13 -7.67 11.03
N SER A 42 18.20 -7.36 11.77
CA SER A 42 19.00 -6.14 11.58
C SER A 42 19.80 -6.11 10.27
N GLU A 43 20.15 -7.26 9.70
CA GLU A 43 21.06 -7.34 8.54
C GLU A 43 20.42 -7.95 7.30
N GLN A 44 19.36 -8.75 7.46
CA GLN A 44 18.81 -9.57 6.38
C GLN A 44 17.40 -9.15 5.93
N VAL A 45 16.78 -8.19 6.62
CA VAL A 45 15.42 -7.72 6.29
C VAL A 45 15.47 -6.34 5.65
N THR A 46 14.72 -6.16 4.57
CA THR A 46 14.53 -4.85 3.92
C THR A 46 13.79 -3.91 4.88
N PRO A 47 14.38 -2.76 5.26
CA PRO A 47 13.79 -1.90 6.30
C PRO A 47 12.43 -1.33 5.90
N GLU A 48 12.19 -1.12 4.60
CA GLU A 48 10.93 -0.60 4.09
C GLU A 48 9.73 -1.53 4.37
N VAL A 49 9.96 -2.85 4.46
CA VAL A 49 8.92 -3.84 4.81
C VAL A 49 8.45 -3.65 6.26
N LEU A 50 9.37 -3.27 7.16
CA LEU A 50 9.11 -3.08 8.60
C LEU A 50 8.32 -1.81 8.91
N TYR A 51 8.19 -0.89 7.95
CA TYR A 51 7.27 0.24 8.07
C TYR A 51 5.79 -0.17 7.89
N LEU A 52 5.53 -1.44 7.53
CA LEU A 52 4.19 -2.03 7.50
C LEU A 52 3.19 -1.22 6.64
N GLY A 53 3.66 -0.68 5.50
CA GLY A 53 2.86 0.17 4.62
C GLY A 53 1.54 -0.47 4.17
N GLY A 54 1.55 -1.76 3.85
CA GLY A 54 0.35 -2.50 3.47
C GLY A 54 -0.58 -2.87 4.63
N ILE A 55 -0.04 -3.18 5.82
CA ILE A 55 -0.87 -3.52 7.00
C ILE A 55 -1.47 -2.26 7.63
N ILE A 56 -0.65 -1.25 7.90
CA ILE A 56 -1.08 -0.01 8.57
C ILE A 56 -1.75 0.92 7.54
N GLY A 57 -1.05 1.23 6.45
CA GLY A 57 -1.51 2.17 5.43
C GLY A 57 -2.69 1.65 4.62
N GLY A 58 -2.43 0.71 3.69
CA GLY A 58 -3.47 0.16 2.80
C GLY A 58 -4.46 -0.77 3.51
N GLY A 59 -4.12 -1.27 4.70
CA GLY A 59 -4.94 -2.18 5.48
C GLY A 59 -5.84 -1.44 6.48
N LEU A 60 -5.30 -1.19 7.66
CA LEU A 60 -6.04 -0.67 8.82
C LEU A 60 -6.64 0.72 8.56
N LEU A 61 -5.86 1.66 8.04
CA LEU A 61 -6.32 3.04 7.81
C LEU A 61 -7.39 3.15 6.70
N VAL A 62 -7.41 2.21 5.75
CA VAL A 62 -8.42 2.15 4.68
C VAL A 62 -9.64 1.31 5.08
N LEU A 63 -9.49 0.37 6.02
CA LEU A 63 -10.61 -0.43 6.55
C LEU A 63 -11.63 0.44 7.30
N PHE A 64 -11.18 1.43 8.08
CA PHE A 64 -12.07 2.36 8.78
C PHE A 64 -13.03 3.11 7.82
N PRO A 65 -12.55 3.78 6.76
CA PRO A 65 -13.43 4.38 5.77
C PRO A 65 -14.28 3.35 5.03
N ALA A 66 -13.76 2.16 4.69
CA ALA A 66 -14.57 1.14 3.99
C ALA A 66 -15.85 0.79 4.76
N ILE A 67 -15.72 0.53 6.06
CA ILE A 67 -16.86 0.21 6.96
C ILE A 67 -17.82 1.41 7.05
N HIS A 68 -17.28 2.61 7.31
CA HIS A 68 -18.11 3.79 7.52
C HIS A 68 -18.84 4.24 6.25
N ILE A 69 -18.16 4.20 5.09
CA ILE A 69 -18.74 4.54 3.78
C ILE A 69 -19.86 3.55 3.43
N GLN A 70 -19.65 2.26 3.68
CA GLN A 70 -20.68 1.24 3.44
C GLN A 70 -21.90 1.45 4.34
N ALA A 71 -21.69 1.78 5.62
CA ALA A 71 -22.77 2.10 6.55
C ALA A 71 -23.55 3.37 6.13
N THR A 72 -22.86 4.39 5.62
CA THR A 72 -23.47 5.63 5.10
C THR A 72 -24.30 5.38 3.83
N GLY A 73 -23.96 4.37 3.04
CA GLY A 73 -24.69 3.96 1.84
C GLY A 73 -26.00 3.18 2.10
N LYS A 74 -26.31 2.80 3.35
CA LYS A 74 -27.61 2.20 3.73
C LYS A 74 -28.62 3.30 4.07
N GLU A 75 -29.83 3.19 3.52
CA GLU A 75 -30.90 4.18 3.75
C GLU A 75 -31.26 4.27 5.24
N GLY A 76 -31.14 5.47 5.83
CA GLY A 76 -31.75 5.82 7.13
C GLY A 76 -30.81 6.13 8.31
N CYS A 77 -29.56 5.65 8.34
CA CYS A 77 -28.76 5.75 9.59
C CYS A 77 -27.83 6.98 9.69
N CYS A 78 -27.44 7.59 8.56
CA CYS A 78 -26.47 8.71 8.54
C CYS A 78 -26.78 9.80 7.47
N ASN A 79 -28.03 9.92 7.01
CA ASN A 79 -28.43 10.92 6.01
C ASN A 79 -28.67 12.33 6.60
N ASN A 80 -27.89 12.69 7.63
CA ASN A 80 -27.94 14.00 8.28
C ASN A 80 -26.55 14.66 8.19
N ARG A 81 -26.48 15.99 8.35
CA ARG A 81 -25.24 16.77 8.14
C ARG A 81 -24.01 16.16 8.86
N CYS A 82 -24.19 15.73 10.11
CA CYS A 82 -23.14 15.12 10.93
C CYS A 82 -22.58 13.79 10.34
N GLY A 83 -23.44 12.91 9.82
CA GLY A 83 -23.01 11.64 9.23
C GLY A 83 -22.19 11.81 7.96
N MET A 84 -22.48 12.86 7.19
CA MET A 84 -21.76 13.15 5.95
C MET A 84 -20.40 13.81 6.21
N PHE A 85 -20.29 14.68 7.23
CA PHE A 85 -18.99 15.20 7.70
C PHE A 85 -18.07 14.10 8.21
N LEU A 86 -18.61 13.15 8.99
CA LEU A 86 -17.86 11.98 9.46
C LEU A 86 -17.36 11.12 8.29
N SER A 87 -18.19 10.90 7.26
CA SER A 87 -17.74 10.17 6.06
C SER A 87 -16.57 10.86 5.35
N ILE A 88 -16.52 12.19 5.31
CA ILE A 88 -15.39 12.93 4.73
C ILE A 88 -14.14 12.73 5.58
N LEU A 89 -14.27 12.87 6.90
CA LEU A 89 -13.14 12.71 7.82
C LEU A 89 -12.50 11.32 7.71
N PHE A 90 -13.32 10.25 7.72
CA PHE A 90 -12.79 8.89 7.55
C PHE A 90 -12.21 8.68 6.14
N ALA A 91 -12.81 9.24 5.10
CA ALA A 91 -12.26 9.15 3.75
C ALA A 91 -10.88 9.83 3.64
N LEU A 92 -10.66 10.95 4.35
CA LEU A 92 -9.34 11.59 4.45
C LEU A 92 -8.32 10.71 5.16
N ILE A 93 -8.72 9.99 6.22
CA ILE A 93 -7.85 8.99 6.87
C ILE A 93 -7.46 7.89 5.86
N GLY A 94 -8.42 7.43 5.05
CA GLY A 94 -8.15 6.49 3.95
C GLY A 94 -7.15 7.04 2.95
N VAL A 95 -7.32 8.29 2.50
CA VAL A 95 -6.37 8.97 1.61
C VAL A 95 -4.97 9.00 2.22
N LEU A 96 -4.82 9.37 3.50
CA LEU A 96 -3.53 9.41 4.18
C LEU A 96 -2.88 8.01 4.27
N GLY A 97 -3.68 6.99 4.60
CA GLY A 97 -3.22 5.60 4.65
C GLY A 97 -2.77 5.07 3.28
N SER A 98 -3.54 5.35 2.23
CA SER A 98 -3.20 4.96 0.86
C SER A 98 -1.96 5.70 0.34
N VAL A 99 -1.82 7.00 0.59
CA VAL A 99 -0.61 7.76 0.23
C VAL A 99 0.62 7.18 0.94
N TYR A 100 0.50 6.85 2.23
CA TYR A 100 1.59 6.25 2.99
C TYR A 100 2.04 4.91 2.37
N CYS A 101 1.10 4.01 2.08
CA CYS A 101 1.39 2.72 1.43
C CYS A 101 1.99 2.91 0.03
N PHE A 102 1.44 3.84 -0.75
CA PHE A 102 1.88 4.12 -2.12
C PHE A 102 3.32 4.62 -2.17
N VAL A 103 3.65 5.62 -1.36
CA VAL A 103 5.01 6.20 -1.29
C VAL A 103 6.01 5.15 -0.80
N LEU A 104 5.68 4.40 0.25
CA LEU A 104 6.55 3.33 0.72
C LEU A 104 6.79 2.25 -0.33
N SER A 105 5.76 1.88 -1.09
CA SER A 105 5.88 0.89 -2.17
C SER A 105 6.83 1.38 -3.27
N ILE A 106 6.76 2.66 -3.66
CA ILE A 106 7.72 3.25 -4.61
C ILE A 106 9.14 3.21 -4.03
N VAL A 107 9.33 3.70 -2.81
CA VAL A 107 10.66 3.77 -2.17
C VAL A 107 11.28 2.38 -2.08
N ALA A 108 10.49 1.36 -1.71
CA ALA A 108 10.96 -0.01 -1.61
C ALA A 108 11.32 -0.63 -2.98
N ILE A 109 10.55 -0.33 -4.02
CA ILE A 109 10.86 -0.73 -5.40
C ILE A 109 12.11 -0.02 -5.91
N VAL A 110 12.34 1.24 -5.55
CA VAL A 110 13.51 1.97 -6.07
C VAL A 110 14.80 1.54 -5.36
N ARG A 111 14.76 1.33 -4.04
CA ARG A 111 15.95 0.99 -3.25
C ARG A 111 16.34 -0.48 -3.30
N GLY A 112 15.40 -1.34 -3.69
CA GLY A 112 15.60 -2.78 -3.80
C GLY A 112 15.73 -3.54 -2.48
N PRO A 113 15.67 -4.88 -2.56
CA PRO A 113 15.70 -5.74 -1.40
C PRO A 113 17.11 -5.86 -0.82
N THR A 114 17.16 -6.23 0.45
CA THR A 114 18.38 -6.76 1.05
C THR A 114 18.61 -8.20 0.59
N CYS A 115 19.81 -8.53 0.15
CA CYS A 115 20.20 -9.89 -0.26
C CYS A 115 21.67 -10.17 0.05
N GLY A 116 22.03 -11.45 0.06
CA GLY A 116 23.40 -11.90 0.10
C GLY A 116 24.00 -11.90 -1.30
N PHE A 117 25.11 -11.18 -1.47
CA PHE A 117 25.87 -11.09 -2.73
C PHE A 117 27.37 -11.22 -2.46
N LYS A 118 28.14 -11.53 -3.51
CA LYS A 118 29.60 -11.55 -3.45
C LYS A 118 30.14 -10.20 -3.93
N GLU A 119 30.89 -9.50 -3.09
CA GLU A 119 31.52 -8.23 -3.49
C GLU A 119 32.54 -8.40 -4.61
N LYS A 120 33.25 -9.55 -4.62
CA LYS A 120 34.20 -9.90 -5.68
C LYS A 120 33.94 -11.33 -6.16
N PRO A 121 34.13 -11.60 -7.47
CA PRO A 121 33.91 -12.93 -8.04
C PRO A 121 34.85 -14.01 -7.47
N LEU A 122 35.95 -13.63 -6.81
CA LEU A 122 36.90 -14.55 -6.16
C LEU A 122 36.67 -14.73 -4.65
N ASP A 123 35.74 -13.98 -4.02
CA ASP A 123 35.49 -14.11 -2.59
C ASP A 123 34.58 -15.30 -2.28
N ALA A 124 34.98 -16.11 -1.30
CA ALA A 124 34.20 -17.26 -0.84
C ALA A 124 33.07 -16.88 0.14
N ASN A 125 33.13 -15.66 0.71
CA ASN A 125 32.20 -15.21 1.74
C ASN A 125 31.08 -14.36 1.14
N LEU A 126 29.86 -14.60 1.62
CA LEU A 126 28.65 -13.86 1.24
C LEU A 126 28.50 -12.62 2.14
N THR A 127 28.33 -11.45 1.53
CA THR A 127 28.04 -10.20 2.24
C THR A 127 26.56 -9.89 2.11
N TRP A 128 25.90 -9.55 3.23
CA TRP A 128 24.50 -9.12 3.24
C TRP A 128 24.39 -7.62 3.10
N GLY A 129 23.55 -7.15 2.19
CA GLY A 129 23.34 -5.73 1.99
C GLY A 129 22.37 -5.42 0.86
N ARG A 130 22.36 -4.17 0.40
CA ARG A 130 21.51 -3.69 -0.70
C ARG A 130 22.38 -3.31 -1.90
N PRO A 131 22.66 -4.23 -2.83
CA PRO A 131 23.53 -3.96 -3.98
C PRO A 131 22.91 -2.95 -4.96
N PHE A 132 21.59 -2.76 -4.90
CA PHE A 132 20.84 -1.87 -5.79
C PHE A 132 20.39 -0.58 -5.12
N TYR A 133 20.97 -0.23 -3.96
CA TYR A 133 20.54 0.95 -3.23
C TYR A 133 20.77 2.22 -4.06
N THR A 134 19.69 2.89 -4.42
CA THR A 134 19.71 4.19 -5.09
C THR A 134 18.66 5.13 -4.50
N ASN A 135 18.84 6.43 -4.69
CA ASN A 135 17.85 7.43 -4.34
C ASN A 135 16.85 7.61 -5.49
N LEU A 136 15.65 8.12 -5.17
CA LEU A 136 14.61 8.40 -6.18
C LEU A 136 15.05 9.43 -7.22
N THR A 137 15.97 10.34 -6.88
CA THR A 137 16.49 11.37 -7.79
C THR A 137 17.53 10.82 -8.78
N ASP A 138 18.10 9.66 -8.49
CA ASP A 138 19.25 9.09 -9.20
C ASP A 138 18.84 7.85 -10.01
N LEU A 139 17.55 7.78 -10.38
CA LEU A 139 16.99 6.66 -11.14
C LEU A 139 17.36 6.79 -12.63
N ASP A 140 18.37 6.05 -13.05
CA ASP A 140 18.84 5.94 -14.45
C ASP A 140 18.43 4.59 -15.09
N ASP A 141 18.50 4.49 -16.42
CA ASP A 141 18.19 3.29 -17.23
C ASP A 141 19.10 2.09 -16.90
N LYS A 142 20.21 2.35 -16.21
CA LYS A 142 21.14 1.33 -15.70
C LYS A 142 20.66 0.68 -14.39
N ASN A 143 19.53 1.12 -13.84
CA ASN A 143 18.99 0.51 -12.63
C ASN A 143 18.56 -0.94 -12.84
N TYR A 144 18.62 -1.71 -11.77
CA TYR A 144 18.19 -3.10 -11.72
C TYR A 144 16.69 -3.28 -12.10
N LEU A 145 15.88 -2.22 -12.00
CA LEU A 145 14.48 -2.24 -12.43
C LEU A 145 14.32 -2.41 -13.95
N PHE A 146 15.27 -1.87 -14.72
CA PHE A 146 15.25 -1.91 -16.18
C PHE A 146 16.21 -2.95 -16.74
N ASN A 147 17.27 -3.31 -15.99
CA ASN A 147 18.21 -4.35 -16.36
C ASN A 147 18.06 -5.61 -15.49
N LYS A 148 17.41 -6.64 -16.05
CA LYS A 148 17.18 -7.93 -15.37
C LYS A 148 18.45 -8.75 -15.15
N GLU A 149 19.50 -8.55 -15.94
CA GLU A 149 20.77 -9.27 -15.76
C GLU A 149 21.38 -8.96 -14.38
N MET A 150 21.11 -7.77 -13.85
CA MET A 150 21.57 -7.38 -12.51
C MET A 150 20.94 -8.21 -11.39
N TRP A 151 19.79 -8.87 -11.62
CA TRP A 151 19.10 -9.64 -10.57
C TRP A 151 19.93 -10.85 -10.11
N GLU A 152 20.83 -11.35 -10.97
CA GLU A 152 21.78 -12.43 -10.64
C GLU A 152 22.83 -12.02 -9.59
N THR A 153 22.98 -10.72 -9.30
CA THR A 153 23.86 -10.23 -8.23
C THR A 153 23.42 -10.77 -6.87
N CYS A 154 22.11 -10.94 -6.66
CA CYS A 154 21.58 -11.55 -5.43
C CYS A 154 21.63 -13.07 -5.53
N GLU A 155 22.61 -13.70 -4.89
CA GLU A 155 22.73 -15.17 -4.87
C GLU A 155 21.76 -15.83 -3.90
N THR A 156 21.49 -15.20 -2.75
CA THR A 156 20.63 -15.78 -1.70
C THR A 156 19.82 -14.68 -1.00
N PRO A 157 18.52 -14.85 -0.76
CA PRO A 157 17.69 -15.96 -1.23
C PRO A 157 17.40 -15.87 -2.74
N LYS A 158 17.17 -17.03 -3.37
CA LYS A 158 16.91 -17.10 -4.82
C LYS A 158 15.64 -16.35 -5.19
N ASP A 159 15.69 -15.60 -6.29
CA ASP A 159 14.56 -14.83 -6.85
C ASP A 159 13.97 -13.76 -5.90
N ILE A 160 14.73 -13.34 -4.87
CA ILE A 160 14.28 -12.31 -3.91
C ILE A 160 13.96 -10.97 -4.56
N VAL A 161 14.68 -10.63 -5.64
CA VAL A 161 14.46 -9.39 -6.39
C VAL A 161 13.07 -9.38 -7.02
N VAL A 162 12.70 -10.47 -7.70
CA VAL A 162 11.38 -10.62 -8.33
C VAL A 162 10.29 -10.62 -7.27
N TYR A 163 10.51 -11.35 -6.18
CA TYR A 163 9.57 -11.43 -5.06
C TYR A 163 9.27 -10.06 -4.46
N ASN A 164 10.32 -9.29 -4.16
CA ASN A 164 10.20 -7.96 -3.58
C ASN A 164 9.50 -6.99 -4.54
N ILE A 165 9.95 -6.91 -5.81
CA ILE A 165 9.34 -6.03 -6.81
C ILE A 165 7.87 -6.37 -7.02
N SER A 166 7.54 -7.65 -7.17
CA SER A 166 6.17 -8.08 -7.48
C SER A 166 5.19 -7.76 -6.35
N LEU A 167 5.53 -8.05 -5.08
CA LEU A 167 4.66 -7.74 -3.95
C LEU A 167 4.50 -6.25 -3.70
N PHE A 168 5.59 -5.47 -3.77
CA PHE A 168 5.48 -4.02 -3.65
C PHE A 168 4.74 -3.40 -4.85
N ALA A 169 4.82 -3.97 -6.05
CA ALA A 169 4.02 -3.51 -7.19
C ALA A 169 2.52 -3.78 -6.98
N ILE A 170 2.16 -4.92 -6.38
CA ILE A 170 0.77 -5.20 -5.98
C ILE A 170 0.29 -4.17 -4.96
N LEU A 171 1.10 -3.88 -3.93
CA LEU A 171 0.78 -2.83 -2.94
C LEU A 171 0.64 -1.45 -3.59
N LEU A 172 1.50 -1.12 -4.56
CA LEU A 172 1.47 0.14 -5.28
C LEU A 172 0.15 0.31 -6.06
N VAL A 173 -0.27 -0.71 -6.80
CA VAL A 173 -1.52 -0.68 -7.57
C VAL A 173 -2.74 -0.68 -6.65
N ALA A 174 -2.72 -1.48 -5.58
CA ALA A 174 -3.80 -1.53 -4.60
C ALA A 174 -3.99 -0.17 -3.91
N SER A 175 -2.92 0.38 -3.33
CA SER A 175 -2.94 1.68 -2.66
C SER A 175 -3.23 2.84 -3.62
N GLY A 176 -2.77 2.77 -4.88
CA GLY A 176 -3.16 3.75 -5.90
C GLY A 176 -4.66 3.72 -6.19
N THR A 177 -5.27 2.53 -6.22
CA THR A 177 -6.72 2.38 -6.42
C THR A 177 -7.50 2.86 -5.19
N GLU A 178 -7.07 2.52 -3.98
CA GLU A 178 -7.65 3.00 -2.73
C GLU A 178 -7.61 4.54 -2.66
N LEU A 179 -6.48 5.15 -3.04
CA LEU A 179 -6.31 6.60 -3.08
C LEU A 179 -7.35 7.27 -3.99
N VAL A 180 -7.55 6.73 -5.19
CA VAL A 180 -8.57 7.24 -6.13
C VAL A 180 -9.97 7.09 -5.53
N LEU A 181 -10.32 5.91 -5.00
CA LEU A 181 -11.64 5.63 -4.44
C LEU A 181 -11.96 6.50 -3.22
N CYS A 182 -11.02 6.65 -2.29
CA CYS A 182 -11.18 7.52 -1.12
C CYS A 182 -11.26 9.00 -1.51
N THR A 183 -10.49 9.45 -2.51
CA THR A 183 -10.56 10.83 -3.01
C THR A 183 -11.92 11.12 -3.65
N VAL A 184 -12.44 10.19 -4.46
CA VAL A 184 -13.80 10.31 -5.02
C VAL A 184 -14.84 10.38 -3.91
N GLN A 185 -14.68 9.63 -2.82
CA GLN A 185 -15.58 9.73 -1.67
C GLN A 185 -15.49 11.09 -0.96
N VAL A 186 -14.31 11.68 -0.81
CA VAL A 186 -14.14 13.04 -0.25
C VAL A 186 -14.92 14.05 -1.10
N VAL A 187 -14.76 14.00 -2.43
CA VAL A 187 -15.46 14.87 -3.38
C VAL A 187 -16.98 14.67 -3.29
N ASN A 188 -17.44 13.42 -3.28
CA ASN A 188 -18.86 13.07 -3.16
C ASN A 188 -19.46 13.56 -1.82
N GLY A 189 -18.71 13.44 -0.73
CA GLY A 189 -19.11 13.96 0.58
C GLY A 189 -19.23 15.48 0.59
N LEU A 190 -18.28 16.20 -0.03
CA LEU A 190 -18.31 17.66 -0.15
C LEU A 190 -19.52 18.15 -0.97
N PHE A 191 -19.80 17.53 -2.12
CA PHE A 191 -21.01 17.83 -2.90
C PHE A 191 -22.28 17.52 -2.11
N GLY A 192 -22.28 16.45 -1.33
CA GLY A 192 -23.36 16.16 -0.40
C GLY A 192 -23.56 17.29 0.62
N CYS A 193 -22.49 17.81 1.22
CA CYS A 193 -22.54 18.89 2.22
C CYS A 193 -23.02 20.22 1.64
N ILE A 194 -22.60 20.57 0.41
CA ILE A 194 -22.91 21.84 -0.25
C ILE A 194 -24.31 21.80 -0.89
N CYS A 195 -24.65 20.73 -1.62
CA CYS A 195 -25.93 20.60 -2.32
C CYS A 195 -27.04 19.96 -1.47
N GLY A 196 -26.72 19.42 -0.29
CA GLY A 196 -27.66 18.89 0.69
C GLY A 196 -28.32 20.01 1.49
N THR A 197 -29.06 20.90 0.84
CA THR A 197 -30.02 21.76 1.54
C THR A 197 -31.02 20.87 2.28
N CYS A 198 -31.18 21.11 3.59
CA CYS A 198 -32.16 20.46 4.44
C CYS A 198 -33.56 20.56 3.80
N ARG A 199 -33.97 19.53 3.07
CA ARG A 199 -35.39 19.31 2.79
C ARG A 199 -35.95 18.75 4.10
N GLY A 200 -36.34 19.67 4.98
CA GLY A 200 -37.02 19.33 6.23
C GLY A 200 -38.16 18.37 5.88
N LYS A 201 -38.07 17.14 6.37
CA LYS A 201 -39.22 16.26 6.39
C LYS A 201 -40.18 16.84 7.41
N LYS A 202 -41.20 17.53 6.92
CA LYS A 202 -42.50 17.59 7.60
C LYS A 202 -43.06 16.17 7.70
#